data_AF-A0AAD4VFD5-F1
#
_entry.id   AF-A0AAD4VFD5-F1
#
_cell.length_a   1.000
_cell.length_b   1.000
_cell.length_c   1.000
_cell.angle_alpha   90.00
_cell.angle_beta   90.00
_cell.angle_gamma   90.00
#
_symmetry.space_group_name_H-M   'P 1'
#
loop_
_entity.id
_entity.type
_entity.pdbx_description
1 polymer ?
#
loop_
_entity_poly.entity_id
_entity_poly.type
_entity_poly.pdbx_seq_one_letter_code
_entity_poly.pdbx_strand_id
1 'polypeptide(L)'
;MKAYLQHARHLLATSHAHSIKQVPRSENSHADALARLASALEQGIGRHIHIEFLDQPSTQAPLICTIDHSPTWMDPILQFLQNQTLPANLAEARRVGHRSARYLIINGSLYKRGFSLPYLRCLTPENGHYAFTQKCDKC
;
A
#
# COMPACT_ATOMS: atom_id res chain seq x y z
N MET A 1 6.49 21.95 0.68
CA MET A 1 7.72 22.10 1.49
C MET A 1 7.77 21.20 2.73
N LYS A 2 6.69 21.00 3.50
CA LYS A 2 6.73 20.15 4.72
C LYS A 2 7.21 18.70 4.47
N ALA A 3 6.72 18.06 3.40
CA ALA A 3 7.10 16.70 3.04
C ALA A 3 8.61 16.55 2.74
N TYR A 4 9.18 17.48 1.96
CA TYR A 4 10.63 17.51 1.68
C TYR A 4 11.46 17.72 2.95
N LEU A 5 11.04 18.60 3.85
CA LEU A 5 11.73 18.81 5.13
C LEU A 5 11.73 17.54 5.99
N GLN A 6 10.59 16.85 6.05
CA GLN A 6 10.49 15.59 6.79
C GLN A 6 11.39 14.50 6.18
N HIS A 7 11.40 14.38 4.85
CA HIS A 7 12.27 13.43 4.15
C HIS A 7 13.75 13.74 4.37
N ALA A 8 14.16 15.01 4.24
CA ALA A 8 15.53 15.44 4.52
C ALA A 8 15.95 15.12 5.96
N ARG A 9 15.07 15.37 6.94
CA ARG A 9 15.33 15.02 8.36
C ARG A 9 15.50 13.52 8.56
N HIS A 10 14.67 12.70 7.89
CA HIS A 10 14.78 11.25 7.95
C HIS A 10 16.14 10.77 7.41
N LEU A 11 16.55 11.25 6.23
CA LEU A 11 17.85 10.91 5.64
C LEU A 11 19.02 11.32 6.55
N LEU A 12 18.96 12.51 7.14
CA LEU A 12 19.96 12.97 8.11
C LEU A 12 20.01 12.04 9.34
N ALA A 13 18.87 11.60 9.87
CA ALA A 13 18.84 10.67 11.01
C ALA A 13 19.45 9.29 10.69
N THR A 14 19.33 8.82 9.44
CA THR A 14 19.93 7.54 9.01
C THR A 14 21.41 7.63 8.66
N SER A 15 21.94 8.84 8.49
CA SER A 15 23.36 9.05 8.19
C SER A 15 24.23 8.91 9.44
N HIS A 16 25.42 8.35 9.30
CA HIS A 16 26.30 8.08 10.45
C HIS A 16 26.83 9.36 11.12
N ALA A 17 27.02 10.44 10.35
CA ALA A 17 27.34 11.77 10.85
C ALA A 17 27.05 12.82 9.76
N HIS A 18 26.56 14.00 10.14
CA HIS A 18 26.27 15.09 9.21
C HIS A 18 26.52 16.47 9.83
N SER A 19 26.85 17.44 8.97
CA SER A 19 27.00 18.86 9.34
C SER A 19 26.34 19.72 8.29
N ILE A 20 25.57 20.72 8.72
CA ILE A 20 24.88 21.65 7.83
C ILE A 20 25.60 23.00 7.94
N LYS A 21 26.09 23.50 6.81
CA LYS A 21 26.77 24.80 6.70
C LYS A 21 26.09 25.63 5.63
N GLN A 22 25.93 26.92 5.89
CA GLN A 22 25.44 27.86 4.89
C GLN A 22 26.62 28.30 4.02
N VAL A 23 26.47 28.13 2.70
CA VAL A 23 27.49 28.51 1.71
C VAL A 23 26.96 29.68 0.87
N PRO A 24 27.73 30.76 0.67
CA PRO A 24 27.34 31.86 -0.21
C PRO A 24 27.07 31.38 -1.64
N ARG A 25 26.13 32.05 -2.32
CA ARG A 25 25.73 31.67 -3.69
C ARG A 25 26.90 31.69 -4.68
N SER A 26 27.82 32.64 -4.54
CA SER A 26 29.04 32.76 -5.36
C SER A 26 29.92 31.51 -5.30
N GLU A 27 29.88 30.75 -4.20
CA GLU A 27 30.70 29.57 -3.95
C GLU A 27 29.96 28.26 -4.27
N ASN A 28 28.67 28.32 -4.63
CA ASN A 28 27.83 27.14 -4.95
C ASN A 28 27.45 27.08 -6.44
N SER A 29 28.29 27.64 -7.30
CA SER A 29 28.02 27.82 -8.74
C SER A 29 27.74 26.51 -9.48
N HIS A 30 28.36 25.40 -9.07
CA HIS A 30 28.14 24.09 -9.67
C HIS A 30 26.73 23.54 -9.40
N ALA A 31 26.26 23.57 -8.15
CA ALA A 31 24.91 23.14 -7.81
C ALA A 31 23.84 24.06 -8.46
N ASP A 32 24.12 25.35 -8.53
CA ASP A 32 23.29 26.32 -9.24
C ASP A 32 23.18 26.01 -10.75
N ALA A 33 24.27 25.59 -11.40
CA ALA A 33 24.28 25.20 -12.80
C ALA A 33 23.42 23.94 -13.04
N LEU A 34 23.50 22.94 -12.14
CA LEU A 34 22.66 21.74 -12.19
C LEU A 34 21.17 22.08 -11.99
N ALA A 35 20.85 22.94 -11.03
CA ALA A 35 19.47 23.38 -10.80
C ALA A 35 18.91 24.12 -12.03
N ARG A 36 19.71 24.98 -12.66
CA ARG A 36 19.33 25.68 -13.90
C ARG A 36 19.13 24.71 -15.07
N LEU A 37 20.00 23.70 -15.21
CA LEU A 37 19.85 22.66 -16.22
C LEU A 37 18.52 21.91 -16.04
N ALA A 38 18.19 21.50 -14.81
CA ALA A 38 16.93 20.82 -14.52
C ALA A 38 15.70 21.69 -14.83
N SER A 39 15.74 22.99 -14.51
CA SER A 39 14.63 23.91 -14.81
C SER A 39 14.51 24.30 -16.29
N ALA A 40 15.61 24.33 -17.05
CA ALA A 40 15.60 24.67 -18.47
C ALA A 40 15.16 23.49 -19.37
N LEU A 41 15.08 22.28 -18.81
CA LEU A 41 14.91 21.03 -19.56
C LEU A 41 13.51 20.82 -20.16
N GLU A 42 12.53 21.67 -19.84
CA GLU A 42 11.23 21.67 -20.54
C GLU A 42 11.37 22.04 -22.04
N GLN A 43 12.52 22.60 -22.45
CA GLN A 43 12.80 22.88 -23.86
C GLN A 43 13.74 21.81 -24.41
N GLY A 44 13.18 20.94 -25.26
CA GLY A 44 13.85 19.79 -25.87
C GLY A 44 15.21 20.12 -26.49
N ILE A 45 16.27 19.89 -25.70
CA ILE A 45 17.65 20.09 -26.12
C ILE A 45 18.28 18.71 -26.22
N GLY A 46 18.48 18.23 -27.45
CA GLY A 46 19.18 16.98 -27.74
C GLY A 46 20.61 17.05 -27.23
N ARG A 47 20.92 16.34 -26.14
CA ARG A 47 22.26 16.26 -25.57
C ARG A 47 22.54 14.89 -24.97
N HIS A 48 23.83 14.55 -25.03
CA HIS A 48 24.51 13.31 -24.62
C HIS A 48 24.43 12.97 -23.11
N ILE A 49 23.57 13.65 -22.34
CA ILE A 49 23.46 13.51 -20.87
C ILE A 49 22.19 12.74 -20.57
N HIS A 50 22.32 11.60 -19.90
CA HIS A 50 21.18 10.84 -19.41
C HIS A 50 20.53 11.58 -18.24
N ILE A 51 19.24 11.91 -18.40
CA ILE A 51 18.43 12.54 -17.38
C ILE A 51 17.21 11.67 -17.17
N GLU A 52 16.97 11.29 -15.91
CA GLU A 52 15.82 10.52 -15.50
C GLU A 52 14.76 11.45 -14.91
N PHE A 53 13.52 11.27 -15.36
CA PHE A 53 12.37 11.96 -14.80
C PHE A 53 11.67 11.02 -13.82
N LEU A 54 11.39 11.52 -12.62
CA LEU A 54 10.56 10.80 -11.66
C LEU A 54 9.09 11.09 -11.97
N ASP A 55 8.33 10.05 -12.32
CA ASP A 55 6.88 10.17 -12.56
C ASP A 55 6.09 10.57 -11.31
N GLN A 56 6.66 10.34 -10.11
CA GLN A 56 6.08 10.70 -8.82
C GLN A 56 7.11 11.42 -7.93
N PRO A 57 6.68 12.31 -7.02
CA PRO A 57 7.60 13.01 -6.13
C PRO A 57 8.37 12.05 -5.23
N SER A 58 9.67 12.30 -5.04
CA SER A 58 10.54 11.54 -4.12
C SER A 58 10.09 11.57 -2.65
N THR A 59 9.14 12.45 -2.30
CA THR A 59 8.55 12.55 -0.96
C THR A 59 7.29 11.73 -0.78
N GLN A 60 6.80 11.07 -1.82
CA GLN A 60 5.62 10.22 -1.71
C GLN A 60 6.02 9.00 -0.87
N ALA A 61 5.37 8.83 0.28
CA ALA A 61 5.55 7.62 1.05
C ALA A 61 5.16 6.43 0.17
N PRO A 62 5.96 5.34 0.12
CA PRO A 62 5.50 4.13 -0.53
C PRO A 62 4.16 3.76 0.07
N LEU A 63 3.18 3.43 -0.77
CA LEU A 63 1.98 2.71 -0.35
C LEU A 63 2.45 1.33 0.11
N ILE A 64 3.00 1.26 1.32
CA ILE A 64 3.27 0.00 1.99
C ILE A 64 1.89 -0.48 2.43
N CYS A 65 1.26 -1.32 1.61
CA CYS A 65 0.14 -2.13 2.05
C CYS A 65 0.68 -3.07 3.14
N THR A 66 0.72 -2.59 4.39
CA THR A 66 0.97 -3.44 5.54
C THR A 66 -0.12 -4.49 5.54
N ILE A 67 0.25 -5.75 5.34
CA ILE A 67 -0.69 -6.87 5.45
C ILE A 67 -1.07 -6.94 6.92
N ASP A 68 -2.26 -6.46 7.25
CA ASP A 68 -2.80 -6.63 8.58
C ASP A 68 -3.13 -8.12 8.77
N HIS A 69 -2.45 -8.75 9.72
CA HIS A 69 -2.70 -10.13 10.13
C HIS A 69 -3.67 -10.21 11.32
N SER A 70 -4.34 -9.09 11.66
CA SER A 70 -5.34 -9.09 12.70
C SER A 70 -6.46 -10.09 12.38
N PRO A 71 -6.94 -10.84 13.39
CA PRO A 71 -7.93 -11.85 13.14
C PRO A 71 -9.25 -11.22 12.67
N THR A 72 -9.72 -11.65 11.51
CA THR A 72 -10.95 -11.15 10.90
C THR A 72 -12.16 -11.97 11.34
N TRP A 73 -13.37 -11.44 11.12
CA TRP A 73 -14.60 -12.19 11.35
C TRP A 73 -14.71 -13.48 10.52
N MET A 74 -13.91 -13.62 9.46
CA MET A 74 -13.89 -14.79 8.58
C MET A 74 -13.10 -15.95 9.18
N ASP A 75 -12.13 -15.69 10.05
CA ASP A 75 -11.16 -16.70 10.49
C ASP A 75 -11.82 -17.88 11.23
N PRO A 76 -12.77 -17.68 12.17
CA PRO A 76 -13.45 -18.80 12.80
C PRO A 76 -14.25 -19.66 11.82
N ILE A 77 -14.76 -19.06 10.74
CA ILE A 77 -15.52 -19.77 9.69
C ILE A 77 -14.56 -20.57 8.82
N LEU A 78 -13.44 -19.96 8.39
CA LEU A 78 -12.40 -20.62 7.61
C LEU A 78 -11.81 -21.81 8.37
N GLN A 79 -11.43 -21.60 9.63
CA GLN A 79 -10.86 -22.64 10.48
C GLN A 79 -11.84 -23.80 10.68
N PHE A 80 -13.12 -23.51 10.88
CA PHE A 80 -14.15 -24.55 10.97
C PHE A 80 -14.32 -25.32 9.66
N LEU A 81 -14.40 -24.63 8.52
CA LEU A 81 -14.59 -25.28 7.22
C LEU A 81 -13.36 -26.10 6.77
N GLN A 82 -12.14 -25.66 7.11
CA GLN A 82 -10.90 -26.35 6.74
C GLN A 82 -10.56 -27.49 7.71
N ASN A 83 -10.60 -27.22 9.01
CA ASN A 83 -10.01 -28.09 10.03
C ASN A 83 -11.07 -28.71 10.97
N GLN A 84 -12.36 -28.44 10.76
CA GLN A 84 -13.45 -28.84 11.66
C GLN A 84 -13.23 -28.42 13.11
N THR A 85 -12.43 -27.37 13.33
CA THR A 85 -12.10 -26.88 14.67
C THR A 85 -13.16 -25.89 15.13
N LEU A 86 -13.62 -26.04 16.37
CA LEU A 86 -14.58 -25.14 17.00
C LEU A 86 -13.97 -24.45 18.23
N PRO A 87 -14.41 -23.23 18.57
CA PRO A 87 -14.06 -22.59 19.83
C PRO A 87 -14.46 -23.44 21.05
N ALA A 88 -13.70 -23.35 22.15
CA ALA A 88 -14.01 -24.06 23.39
C ALA A 88 -15.34 -23.61 24.04
N ASN A 89 -15.73 -22.34 23.84
CA ASN A 89 -17.00 -21.83 24.32
C ASN A 89 -18.16 -22.41 23.48
N LEU A 90 -19.06 -23.14 24.12
CA LEU A 90 -20.20 -23.80 23.47
C LEU A 90 -21.13 -22.84 22.71
N ALA A 91 -21.35 -21.62 23.23
CA ALA A 91 -22.19 -20.64 22.56
C ALA A 91 -21.53 -20.12 21.27
N GLU A 92 -20.22 -19.89 21.33
CA GLU A 92 -19.40 -19.52 20.17
C GLU A 92 -19.31 -20.64 19.15
N ALA A 93 -19.11 -21.88 19.58
CA ALA A 93 -19.11 -23.06 18.72
C ALA A 93 -20.41 -23.22 17.94
N ARG A 94 -21.56 -23.09 18.62
CA ARG A 94 -22.88 -23.10 17.97
C ARG A 94 -23.01 -21.95 16.97
N ARG A 95 -22.59 -20.74 17.35
CA ARG A 95 -22.64 -19.55 16.49
C ARG A 95 -21.82 -19.73 15.21
N VAL A 96 -20.60 -20.25 15.33
CA VAL A 96 -19.72 -20.55 14.19
C VAL A 96 -20.35 -21.63 13.32
N GLY A 97 -20.77 -22.76 13.89
CA GLY A 97 -21.40 -23.85 13.13
C GLY A 97 -22.62 -23.38 12.31
N HIS A 98 -23.55 -22.65 12.93
CA HIS A 98 -24.71 -22.08 12.22
C HIS A 98 -24.32 -21.08 11.14
N ARG A 99 -23.32 -20.22 11.40
CA ARG A 99 -22.89 -19.20 10.44
C ARG A 99 -22.21 -19.86 9.24
N SER A 100 -21.36 -20.85 9.46
CA SER A 100 -20.56 -21.55 8.44
C SER A 100 -21.40 -22.28 7.40
N ALA A 101 -22.62 -22.71 7.72
CA ALA A 101 -23.54 -23.35 6.77
C ALA A 101 -23.80 -22.50 5.51
N ARG A 102 -23.73 -21.16 5.64
CA ARG A 102 -23.93 -20.20 4.56
C ARG A 102 -22.67 -19.92 3.74
N TYR A 103 -21.55 -20.56 4.03
CA TYR A 103 -20.28 -20.32 3.36
C TYR A 103 -19.68 -21.61 2.81
N LEU A 104 -18.76 -21.46 1.86
CA LEU A 104 -17.94 -22.55 1.34
C LEU A 104 -16.59 -22.00 0.86
N ILE A 105 -15.61 -22.88 0.68
CA ILE A 105 -14.28 -22.52 0.19
C ILE A 105 -14.14 -22.98 -1.26
N ILE A 106 -13.75 -22.07 -2.15
CA ILE A 106 -13.40 -22.38 -3.54
C ILE A 106 -11.99 -21.85 -3.78
N ASN A 107 -11.06 -22.71 -4.20
CA ASN A 107 -9.67 -22.35 -4.49
C ASN A 107 -9.01 -21.52 -3.36
N GLY A 108 -9.23 -21.94 -2.11
CA GLY A 108 -8.69 -21.28 -0.92
C GLY A 108 -9.35 -19.95 -0.53
N SER A 109 -10.36 -19.47 -1.28
CA SER A 109 -11.11 -18.25 -0.94
C SER A 109 -12.48 -18.58 -0.35
N LEU A 110 -12.92 -17.79 0.64
CA LEU A 110 -14.23 -17.92 1.26
C LEU A 110 -15.32 -17.27 0.38
N TYR A 111 -16.40 -18.01 0.14
CA TYR A 111 -17.57 -17.55 -0.61
C TYR A 111 -18.84 -17.69 0.22
N LYS A 112 -19.72 -16.71 0.10
CA LYS A 112 -21.07 -16.73 0.67
C LYS A 112 -22.06 -17.35 -0.31
N ARG A 113 -22.83 -18.32 0.16
CA ARG A 113 -24.00 -18.87 -0.53
C ARG A 113 -25.09 -17.81 -0.54
N GLY A 114 -25.35 -17.24 -1.72
CA GLY A 114 -26.51 -16.42 -1.99
C GLY A 114 -27.74 -17.28 -2.27
N PHE A 115 -28.92 -16.66 -2.27
CA PHE A 115 -30.14 -17.26 -2.80
C PHE A 115 -30.08 -17.40 -4.32
N SER A 116 -29.45 -16.44 -4.99
CA SER A 116 -29.17 -16.41 -6.42
C SER A 116 -27.73 -16.84 -6.70
N LEU A 117 -27.52 -17.57 -7.81
CA LEU A 117 -26.21 -17.64 -8.45
C LEU A 117 -25.89 -16.24 -9.02
N PRO A 118 -24.64 -15.75 -8.94
CA PRO A 118 -23.40 -16.45 -8.54
C PRO A 118 -23.01 -16.33 -7.05
N TYR A 119 -22.04 -17.13 -6.60
CA TYR A 119 -21.44 -17.03 -5.26
C TYR A 119 -20.72 -15.68 -5.06
N LEU A 120 -20.86 -15.09 -3.86
CA LEU A 120 -20.22 -13.82 -3.52
C LEU A 120 -18.91 -14.06 -2.78
N ARG A 121 -17.80 -13.54 -3.32
CA ARG A 121 -16.48 -13.66 -2.68
C ARG A 121 -16.42 -12.78 -1.43
N CYS A 122 -15.98 -13.34 -0.31
CA CYS A 122 -15.73 -12.58 0.91
C CYS A 122 -14.35 -11.91 0.81
N LEU A 123 -14.29 -10.63 1.17
CA LEU A 123 -13.08 -9.83 1.18
C LEU A 123 -12.80 -9.34 2.60
N THR A 124 -11.51 -9.24 2.96
CA THR A 124 -11.10 -8.50 4.16
C THR A 124 -11.39 -7.00 3.97
N PRO A 125 -11.50 -6.20 5.04
CA PRO A 125 -11.73 -4.76 4.92
C PRO A 125 -10.74 -4.07 3.97
N GLU A 126 -9.47 -4.47 4.00
CA GLU A 126 -8.38 -3.92 3.18
C GLU A 126 -8.60 -4.26 1.70
N ASN A 127 -8.87 -5.54 1.41
CA ASN A 127 -9.16 -6.01 0.05
C ASN A 127 -10.46 -5.41 -0.50
N GLY A 128 -11.45 -5.19 0.37
CA GLY A 128 -12.69 -4.51 0.03
C GLY A 128 -12.43 -3.06 -0.39
N HIS A 129 -11.65 -2.32 0.40
CA HIS A 129 -11.27 -0.95 0.06
C HIS A 129 -10.54 -0.89 -1.29
N TYR A 130 -9.56 -1.77 -1.52
CA TYR A 130 -8.86 -1.87 -2.80
C TYR A 130 -9.83 -2.11 -3.97
N ALA A 131 -10.75 -3.06 -3.83
CA ALA A 131 -11.74 -3.39 -4.85
C ALA A 131 -12.70 -2.21 -5.15
N PHE A 132 -13.01 -1.37 -4.17
CA PHE A 132 -13.83 -0.16 -4.38
C PHE A 132 -13.04 0.99 -5.01
N THR A 133 -11.75 1.11 -4.71
CA THR A 133 -10.90 2.20 -5.25
C THR A 133 -10.41 1.95 -6.66
N GLN A 134 -10.35 0.70 -7.10
CA GLN A 134 -10.17 0.33 -8.50
C GLN A 134 -11.46 0.73 -9.24
N LYS A 135 -11.50 1.96 -9.76
CA LYS A 135 -12.47 2.32 -10.81
C LYS A 135 -12.31 1.27 -11.90
N CYS A 136 -13.42 0.67 -12.32
CA CYS A 136 -13.44 -0.23 -13.46
C CYS A 136 -12.90 0.56 -14.68
N ASP A 137 -11.66 0.30 -15.09
CA ASP A 137 -11.06 0.84 -16.33
C ASP A 137 -11.75 0.28 -17.62
N LYS A 138 -12.93 -0.33 -17.46
CA LYS A 138 -13.76 -0.93 -18.52
C LYS A 138 -15.25 -0.57 -18.41
N CYS A 139 -15.58 0.58 -17.81
CA CYS A 139 -16.90 1.21 -18.01
C CYS A 139 -16.75 2.45 -18.89
#